data_AF-A1D463-F1
#
_entry.id   AF-A1D463-F1
#
_cell.length_a   1.000
_cell.length_b   1.000
_cell.length_c   1.000
_cell.angle_alpha   90.00
_cell.angle_beta   90.00
_cell.angle_gamma   90.00
#
_symmetry.space_group_name_H-M   'P 1'
#
loop_
_entity.id
_entity.type
_entity.pdbx_description
1 polymer ?
#
loop_
_entity_poly.entity_id
_entity_poly.type
_entity_poly.pdbx_seq_one_letter_code
_entity_poly.pdbx_strand_id
1 'polypeptide(L)'
;MDQPPLSPPAEPEPISTANLPSNAPVPLDSPLRTNPIHPSLPDIRVPSSPLKPHQYDPVTCTPIDLESDSVRTQLDHLRAEYTSPSAALKAQEQVAKEAKRKIEEAEKKREEVQKAMDKKVKERDTEMKVLSKYQKKLVAVTTICAAIGFEGAKTARQGLRTTARNLKRGLMGK
;
A
#
# COMPACT_ATOMS: atom_id res chain seq x y z
N MET A 1 -39.02 24.39 -21.54
CA MET A 1 -38.14 25.51 -21.16
C MET A 1 -37.03 24.90 -20.32
N ASP A 2 -36.08 24.28 -21.01
CA ASP A 2 -34.91 23.63 -20.46
C ASP A 2 -33.84 24.70 -20.20
N GLN A 3 -33.59 25.01 -18.92
CA GLN A 3 -32.50 25.90 -18.54
C GLN A 3 -31.33 25.04 -18.03
N PRO A 4 -30.21 24.93 -18.78
CA PRO A 4 -29.03 24.23 -18.30
C PRO A 4 -28.39 24.99 -17.11
N PRO A 5 -27.75 24.28 -16.16
CA PRO A 5 -27.16 24.93 -14.99
C PRO A 5 -25.98 25.81 -15.37
N LEU A 6 -25.86 26.93 -14.66
CA LEU A 6 -24.84 27.95 -14.84
C LEU A 6 -23.42 27.37 -14.70
N SER A 7 -22.56 27.65 -15.67
CA SER A 7 -21.13 27.33 -15.64
C SER A 7 -20.43 27.95 -14.42
N PRO A 8 -19.38 27.32 -13.87
CA PRO A 8 -18.62 27.86 -12.76
C PRO A 8 -17.89 29.18 -13.13
N PRO A 9 -17.50 30.01 -12.13
CA PRO A 9 -16.91 31.33 -12.34
C PRO A 9 -15.57 31.24 -13.09
N ALA A 10 -15.28 32.26 -13.89
CA ALA A 10 -14.04 32.38 -14.64
C ALA A 10 -12.80 32.33 -13.73
N GLU A 11 -11.82 31.54 -14.16
CA GLU A 11 -10.49 31.43 -13.56
C GLU A 11 -9.76 32.78 -13.69
N PRO A 12 -9.16 33.32 -12.61
CA PRO A 12 -8.45 34.59 -12.70
C PRO A 12 -7.22 34.47 -13.61
N GLU A 13 -7.13 35.41 -14.55
CA GLU A 13 -6.04 35.60 -15.50
C GLU A 13 -4.65 35.42 -14.86
N PRO A 14 -3.74 34.63 -15.46
CA PRO A 14 -2.36 34.58 -15.02
C PRO A 14 -1.67 35.91 -15.35
N ILE A 15 -1.43 36.70 -14.30
CA ILE A 15 -0.50 37.83 -14.33
C ILE A 15 0.80 37.41 -15.01
N SER A 16 1.09 38.11 -16.10
CA SER A 16 2.26 37.89 -16.94
C SER A 16 3.56 38.10 -16.15
N THR A 17 4.32 37.03 -15.95
CA THR A 17 5.78 37.10 -15.82
C THR A 17 6.40 36.14 -16.82
N ALA A 18 6.82 36.73 -17.94
CA ALA A 18 7.88 36.33 -18.86
C ALA A 18 8.40 34.87 -18.80
N ASN A 19 8.12 34.13 -19.89
CA ASN A 19 9.01 33.19 -20.57
C ASN A 19 9.97 32.36 -19.70
N LEU A 20 9.53 31.19 -19.24
CA LEU A 20 10.43 30.06 -18.99
C LEU A 20 10.00 28.83 -19.81
N PRO A 21 10.92 28.10 -20.44
CA PRO A 21 10.60 26.83 -21.10
C PRO A 21 10.08 25.84 -20.05
N SER A 22 8.84 25.39 -20.27
CA SER A 22 7.98 24.59 -19.40
C SER A 22 8.49 23.17 -19.02
N ASN A 23 9.79 22.89 -19.13
CA ASN A 23 10.36 21.59 -18.76
C ASN A 23 11.73 21.67 -18.06
N ALA A 24 12.23 22.88 -17.74
CA ALA A 24 13.45 23.03 -16.97
C ALA A 24 13.17 22.85 -15.47
N PRO A 25 14.04 22.16 -14.70
CA PRO A 25 13.91 22.10 -13.25
C PRO A 25 13.92 23.52 -12.68
N VAL A 26 12.88 23.88 -11.92
CA VAL A 26 12.82 25.17 -11.23
C VAL A 26 14.02 25.27 -10.27
N PRO A 27 14.86 26.32 -10.37
CA PRO A 27 16.02 26.49 -9.48
C PRO A 27 15.62 26.47 -8.01
N LEU A 28 16.47 25.94 -7.13
CA LEU A 28 16.19 25.88 -5.69
C LEU A 28 15.99 27.27 -5.08
N ASP A 29 16.68 28.28 -5.61
CA ASP A 29 16.59 29.68 -5.18
C ASP A 29 15.39 30.44 -5.78
N SER A 30 14.54 29.77 -6.59
CA SER A 30 13.38 30.41 -7.20
C SER A 30 12.34 30.80 -6.15
N PRO A 31 11.74 32.01 -6.24
CA PRO A 31 10.61 32.42 -5.39
C PRO A 31 9.44 31.44 -5.38
N LEU A 32 9.28 30.65 -6.46
CA LEU A 32 8.25 29.61 -6.57
C LEU A 32 8.48 28.43 -5.61
N ARG A 33 9.72 28.17 -5.19
CA ARG A 33 10.07 27.11 -4.23
C ARG A 33 10.22 27.62 -2.80
N THR A 34 10.52 28.91 -2.64
CA THR A 34 10.79 29.52 -1.33
C THR A 34 9.57 30.22 -0.73
N ASN A 35 8.55 30.56 -1.51
CA ASN A 35 7.30 31.10 -0.97
C ASN A 35 6.37 29.97 -0.48
N PRO A 36 5.88 30.04 0.78
CA PRO A 36 4.89 29.09 1.29
C PRO A 36 3.64 29.08 0.42
N ILE A 37 3.13 27.88 0.11
CA ILE A 37 1.89 27.71 -0.67
C ILE A 37 0.68 28.28 0.10
N HIS A 38 0.78 28.40 1.43
CA HIS A 38 -0.25 28.96 2.29
C HIS A 38 0.39 29.72 3.47
N PRO A 39 -0.18 30.86 3.91
CA PRO A 39 0.39 31.69 4.98
C PRO A 39 0.47 31.00 6.35
N SER A 40 -0.26 29.90 6.54
CA SER A 40 -0.18 29.10 7.78
C SER A 40 0.91 28.03 7.77
N LEU A 41 1.58 27.82 6.65
CA LEU A 41 2.68 26.87 6.56
C LEU A 41 3.97 27.55 7.02
N PRO A 42 4.80 26.87 7.83
CA PRO A 42 6.09 27.40 8.23
C PRO A 42 6.98 27.60 7.00
N ASP A 43 7.72 28.71 6.99
CA ASP A 43 8.76 29.01 6.00
C ASP A 43 9.96 28.08 6.24
N ILE A 44 10.01 26.93 5.56
CA ILE A 44 11.13 25.98 5.65
C ILE A 44 12.21 26.44 4.67
N ARG A 45 13.10 27.30 5.15
CA ARG A 45 14.27 27.72 4.38
C ARG A 45 15.33 26.63 4.42
N VAL A 46 15.60 26.01 3.28
CA VAL A 46 16.80 25.20 3.11
C VAL A 46 18.00 26.15 3.19
N PRO A 47 18.94 25.96 4.13
CA PRO A 47 20.10 26.83 4.25
C PRO A 47 20.92 26.81 2.96
N SER A 48 21.27 28.00 2.46
CA SER A 48 21.95 28.19 1.17
C SER A 48 23.43 27.80 1.20
N SER A 49 24.02 27.68 2.38
CA SER A 49 25.39 27.20 2.59
C SER A 49 25.40 25.72 2.97
N PRO A 50 26.47 24.98 2.64
CA PRO A 50 26.61 23.59 3.08
C PRO A 50 26.49 23.50 4.60
N LEU A 51 25.45 22.80 5.06
CA LEU A 51 25.25 22.59 6.49
C LEU A 51 26.36 21.73 7.04
N LYS A 52 26.82 22.08 8.25
CA LYS A 52 27.77 21.25 8.98
C LYS A 52 27.10 19.90 9.31
N PRO A 53 27.77 18.76 9.02
CA PRO A 53 27.22 17.45 9.34
C PRO A 53 26.87 17.34 10.83
N HIS A 54 25.76 16.66 11.14
CA HIS A 54 25.30 16.34 12.50
C HIS A 54 24.96 17.54 13.40
N GLN A 55 24.77 18.74 12.83
CA GLN A 55 24.37 19.94 13.58
C GLN A 55 22.91 20.37 13.33
N TYR A 56 22.22 19.68 12.44
CA TYR A 56 20.87 20.01 12.01
C TYR A 56 20.00 18.76 12.03
N ASP A 57 18.73 18.95 12.37
CA ASP A 57 17.72 17.89 12.27
C ASP A 57 17.52 17.53 10.79
N PRO A 58 17.64 16.24 10.41
CA PRO A 58 17.56 15.82 9.01
C PRO A 58 16.16 15.97 8.40
N VAL A 59 15.11 16.12 9.21
CA VAL A 59 13.73 16.28 8.76
C VAL A 59 13.33 17.75 8.70
N THR A 60 13.66 18.53 9.75
CA THR A 60 13.21 19.93 9.86
C THR A 60 14.25 20.94 9.37
N CYS A 61 15.50 20.53 9.13
CA CYS A 61 16.63 21.40 8.80
C CYS A 61 16.85 22.52 9.83
N THR A 62 16.36 22.36 11.07
CA THR A 62 16.60 23.31 12.15
C THR A 62 17.92 22.98 12.87
N PRO A 63 18.69 23.99 13.33
CA PRO A 63 19.86 23.74 14.17
C PRO A 63 19.48 22.90 15.38
N ILE A 64 20.28 21.87 15.67
CA ILE A 64 20.12 21.06 16.88
C ILE A 64 20.58 21.91 18.06
N ASP A 65 19.69 22.14 19.01
CA ASP A 65 20.03 22.79 20.27
C ASP A 65 20.74 21.81 21.21
N LEU A 66 22.07 21.80 21.12
CA LEU A 66 22.94 20.96 21.96
C LEU A 66 22.93 21.39 23.43
N GLU A 67 22.52 22.61 23.73
CA GLU A 67 22.47 23.13 25.11
C GLU A 67 21.12 22.84 25.77
N SER A 68 20.10 22.45 25.00
CA SER A 68 18.80 22.04 25.53
C SER A 68 18.93 20.87 26.51
N ASP A 69 18.23 20.98 27.65
CA ASP A 69 18.24 19.96 28.71
C ASP A 69 17.84 18.58 28.18
N SER A 70 16.93 18.52 27.19
CA SER A 70 16.51 17.27 26.56
C SER A 70 17.65 16.56 25.82
N VAL A 71 18.44 17.29 25.03
CA VAL A 71 19.54 16.71 24.25
C VAL A 71 20.69 16.31 25.17
N ARG A 72 21.00 17.15 26.17
CA ARG A 72 22.02 16.83 27.18
C ARG A 72 21.68 15.56 27.95
N THR A 73 20.45 15.45 28.45
CA THR A 73 20.00 14.27 29.20
C THR A 73 20.09 13.00 28.37
N GLN A 74 19.69 13.05 27.10
CA GLN A 74 19.80 11.92 26.17
C GLN A 74 21.27 11.55 25.89
N LEU A 75 22.15 12.54 25.73
CA LEU A 75 23.57 12.32 25.50
C LEU A 75 24.26 11.71 26.72
N ASP A 76 23.93 12.18 27.92
CA ASP A 76 24.46 11.65 29.18
C ASP A 76 23.97 10.23 29.44
N HIS A 77 22.71 9.93 29.12
CA HIS A 77 22.19 8.55 29.14
C HIS A 77 22.98 7.65 28.18
N LEU A 78 23.19 8.08 26.92
CA LEU A 78 23.96 7.31 25.94
C LEU A 78 25.41 7.08 26.37
N ARG A 79 26.04 8.06 27.02
CA ARG A 79 27.39 7.92 27.59
C ARG A 79 27.43 6.94 28.77
N ALA A 80 26.38 6.91 29.59
CA ALA A 80 26.25 5.96 30.68
C ALA A 80 26.04 4.53 30.15
N GLU A 81 25.21 4.37 29.11
CA GLU A 81 24.91 3.08 28.48
C GLU A 81 26.10 2.53 27.67
N TYR A 82 26.80 3.40 26.95
CA TYR A 82 27.94 3.06 26.09
C TYR A 82 29.20 3.81 26.51
N THR A 83 29.87 3.30 27.54
CA THR A 83 31.08 3.93 28.12
C THR A 83 32.28 3.97 27.15
N SER A 84 32.26 3.17 26.08
CA SER A 84 33.31 3.21 25.05
C SER A 84 32.71 3.19 23.62
N PRO A 85 33.39 3.81 22.64
CA PRO A 85 32.98 3.73 21.24
C PRO A 85 32.89 2.29 20.72
N SER A 86 33.76 1.39 21.20
CA SER A 86 33.71 -0.03 20.82
C SER A 86 32.46 -0.73 21.37
N ALA A 87 32.01 -0.38 22.58
CA ALA A 87 30.78 -0.91 23.15
C ALA A 87 29.54 -0.44 22.35
N ALA A 88 29.51 0.84 21.96
CA ALA A 88 28.44 1.37 21.10
C ALA A 88 28.36 0.63 19.74
N LEU A 89 29.50 0.41 19.09
CA LEU A 89 29.55 -0.33 17.82
C LEU A 89 29.08 -1.78 17.97
N LYS A 90 29.48 -2.47 19.05
CA LYS A 90 29.03 -3.84 19.30
C LYS A 90 27.52 -3.93 19.56
N ALA A 91 26.97 -2.96 20.30
CA ALA A 91 25.53 -2.91 20.54
C ALA A 91 24.76 -2.67 19.23
N GLN A 92 25.23 -1.74 18.39
CA GLN A 92 24.67 -1.53 17.06
C GLN A 92 24.73 -2.80 16.20
N GLU A 93 25.85 -3.53 16.22
CA GLU A 93 26.00 -4.79 15.49
C GLU A 93 25.01 -5.86 15.97
N GLN A 94 24.78 -5.97 17.28
CA GLN A 94 23.81 -6.92 17.84
C GLN A 94 22.38 -6.56 17.42
N VAL A 95 22.01 -5.28 17.52
CA VAL A 95 20.70 -4.81 17.06
C VAL A 95 20.51 -5.07 15.56
N ALA A 96 21.55 -4.85 14.74
CA ALA A 96 21.51 -5.15 13.32
C ALA A 96 21.34 -6.65 13.04
N LYS A 97 22.02 -7.52 13.78
CA LYS A 97 21.87 -8.99 13.68
C LYS A 97 20.46 -9.44 14.04
N GLU A 98 19.90 -8.92 15.13
CA GLU A 98 18.53 -9.23 15.53
C GLU A 98 17.50 -8.74 14.52
N ALA A 99 17.66 -7.54 13.99
CA ALA A 99 16.79 -7.02 12.93
C ALA A 99 16.86 -7.91 11.68
N LYS A 100 18.06 -8.30 11.25
CA LYS A 100 18.25 -9.22 10.13
C LYS A 100 17.57 -10.56 10.36
N ARG A 101 17.73 -11.14 11.56
CA ARG A 101 17.07 -12.40 11.93
C ARG A 101 15.55 -12.28 11.89
N LYS A 102 14.97 -11.18 12.40
CA LYS A 102 13.52 -10.94 12.36
C LYS A 102 12.99 -10.83 10.92
N ILE A 103 13.76 -10.21 10.02
CA ILE A 103 13.42 -10.11 8.60
C ILE A 103 13.40 -11.51 7.96
N GLU A 104 14.45 -12.30 8.18
CA GLU A 104 14.57 -13.66 7.64
C GLU A 104 13.45 -14.59 8.15
N GLU A 105 13.14 -14.53 9.45
CA GLU A 105 12.02 -15.31 10.02
C GLU A 105 10.66 -14.88 9.45
N ALA A 106 10.46 -13.58 9.19
CA ALA A 106 9.24 -13.08 8.57
C ALA A 106 9.14 -13.49 7.10
N GLU A 107 10.25 -13.49 6.36
CA GLU A 107 10.33 -13.93 4.97
C GLU A 107 10.03 -15.43 4.84
N LYS A 108 10.65 -16.25 5.68
CA LYS A 108 10.39 -17.70 5.72
C LYS A 108 8.91 -18.01 5.98
N LYS A 109 8.27 -17.31 6.93
CA LYS A 109 6.82 -17.48 7.20
C LYS A 109 5.97 -17.10 5.99
N ARG A 110 6.33 -16.04 5.26
CA ARG A 110 5.63 -15.65 4.03
C ARG A 110 5.76 -16.72 2.96
N GLU A 111 6.95 -17.29 2.78
CA GLU A 111 7.19 -18.37 1.82
C GLU A 111 6.36 -19.63 2.17
N GLU A 112 6.34 -20.03 3.45
CA GLU A 112 5.56 -21.18 3.91
C GLU A 112 4.05 -20.98 3.68
N VAL A 113 3.53 -19.79 3.99
CA VAL A 113 2.12 -19.43 3.74
C VAL A 113 1.83 -19.44 2.24
N GLN A 114 2.69 -18.86 1.40
CA GLN A 114 2.52 -18.84 -0.04
C GLN A 114 2.46 -20.27 -0.61
N LYS A 115 3.38 -21.14 -0.18
CA LYS A 115 3.40 -22.56 -0.59
C LYS A 115 2.13 -23.30 -0.15
N ALA A 116 1.63 -23.02 1.04
CA ALA A 116 0.38 -23.59 1.54
C ALA A 116 -0.83 -23.11 0.72
N MET A 117 -0.87 -21.83 0.36
CA MET A 117 -1.91 -21.27 -0.50
C MET A 117 -1.87 -21.91 -1.90
N ASP A 118 -0.70 -22.00 -2.52
CA ASP A 118 -0.55 -22.61 -3.85
C ASP A 118 -1.00 -24.07 -3.86
N LYS A 119 -0.70 -24.81 -2.78
CA LYS A 119 -1.20 -26.18 -2.60
C LYS A 119 -2.73 -26.21 -2.53
N LYS A 120 -3.34 -25.33 -1.72
CA LYS A 120 -4.81 -25.25 -1.59
C LYS A 120 -5.49 -24.82 -2.89
N VAL A 121 -4.88 -23.93 -3.66
CA VAL A 121 -5.37 -23.55 -4.99
C VAL A 121 -5.37 -24.75 -5.93
N LYS A 122 -4.28 -25.53 -5.98
CA LYS A 122 -4.21 -26.75 -6.80
C LYS A 122 -5.26 -27.79 -6.38
N GLU A 123 -5.41 -28.04 -5.07
CA GLU A 123 -6.45 -28.93 -4.54
C GLU A 123 -7.84 -28.47 -5.01
N ARG A 124 -8.19 -27.21 -4.76
CA ARG A 124 -9.46 -26.61 -5.18
C ARG A 124 -9.67 -26.72 -6.69
N ASP A 125 -8.65 -26.49 -7.53
CA ASP A 125 -8.79 -26.59 -8.99
C ASP A 125 -9.11 -28.00 -9.45
N THR A 126 -8.48 -29.01 -8.85
CA THR A 126 -8.77 -30.41 -9.16
C THR A 126 -10.20 -30.79 -8.74
N GLU A 127 -10.62 -30.40 -7.53
CA GLU A 127 -12.00 -30.61 -7.06
C GLU A 127 -13.01 -29.93 -7.99
N MET A 128 -12.76 -28.68 -8.39
CA MET A 128 -13.63 -27.94 -9.31
C MET A 128 -13.72 -28.62 -10.68
N LYS A 129 -12.61 -29.16 -11.19
CA LYS A 129 -12.59 -29.91 -12.46
C LYS A 129 -13.42 -31.20 -12.36
N VAL A 130 -13.34 -31.91 -11.23
CA VAL A 130 -14.15 -33.11 -10.99
C VAL A 130 -15.62 -32.77 -10.88
N LEU A 131 -15.99 -31.77 -10.08
CA LEU A 131 -17.37 -31.29 -9.94
C LEU A 131 -17.96 -30.85 -11.28
N SER A 132 -17.20 -30.12 -12.10
CA SER A 132 -17.64 -29.71 -13.44
C SER A 132 -17.98 -30.90 -14.33
N LYS A 133 -17.17 -31.98 -14.30
CA LYS A 133 -17.46 -33.22 -15.05
C LYS A 133 -18.74 -33.88 -14.58
N TYR A 134 -18.96 -33.98 -13.26
CA TYR A 134 -20.20 -34.54 -12.70
C TYR A 134 -21.42 -33.69 -13.08
N GLN A 135 -21.34 -32.37 -12.98
CA GLN A 135 -22.41 -31.46 -13.38
C GLN A 135 -22.74 -31.61 -14.87
N LYS A 136 -21.73 -31.70 -15.75
CA LYS A 136 -21.96 -31.93 -17.20
C LYS A 136 -22.70 -33.24 -17.45
N LYS A 137 -22.27 -34.34 -16.81
CA LYS A 137 -22.94 -35.65 -16.92
C LYS A 137 -24.37 -35.57 -16.38
N LEU A 138 -24.56 -34.94 -15.23
CA LEU A 138 -25.86 -34.82 -14.59
C LEU A 138 -26.83 -33.97 -15.42
N VAL A 139 -26.35 -32.88 -16.04
CA VAL A 139 -27.12 -32.09 -17.01
C VAL A 139 -27.49 -32.93 -18.23
N ALA A 140 -26.58 -33.72 -18.78
CA ALA A 140 -26.86 -34.60 -19.91
C ALA A 140 -27.94 -35.64 -19.58
N VAL A 141 -27.80 -36.35 -18.46
CA VAL A 141 -28.79 -37.33 -17.97
C VAL A 141 -30.14 -36.66 -17.76
N THR A 142 -30.16 -35.53 -17.05
CA THR A 142 -31.42 -34.80 -16.81
C THR A 142 -32.07 -34.38 -18.13
N THR A 143 -31.27 -33.96 -19.12
CA THR A 143 -31.71 -33.58 -20.48
C THR A 143 -32.42 -34.73 -21.18
N ILE A 144 -31.78 -35.91 -21.19
CA ILE A 144 -32.34 -37.13 -21.78
C ILE A 144 -33.62 -37.56 -21.06
N CYS A 145 -33.64 -37.57 -19.72
CA CYS A 145 -34.83 -37.97 -18.96
C CYS A 145 -36.07 -37.11 -19.28
N ALA A 146 -35.93 -35.80 -19.48
CA ALA A 146 -37.10 -35.01 -19.88
C ALA A 146 -37.45 -35.15 -21.37
N ALA A 147 -36.49 -35.48 -22.25
CA ALA A 147 -36.79 -35.76 -23.65
C ALA A 147 -37.63 -37.05 -23.82
N ILE A 148 -37.44 -38.02 -22.91
CA ILE A 148 -38.21 -39.28 -22.87
C ILE A 148 -39.53 -39.12 -22.06
N GLY A 149 -39.83 -37.92 -21.55
CA GLY A 149 -41.09 -37.64 -20.84
C GLY A 149 -41.17 -38.13 -19.40
N PHE A 150 -40.03 -38.37 -18.73
CA PHE A 150 -40.00 -38.71 -17.31
C PHE A 150 -40.35 -37.47 -16.44
N GLU A 151 -41.59 -37.39 -15.94
CA GLU A 151 -42.18 -36.23 -15.25
C GLU A 151 -41.37 -35.74 -14.02
N GLY A 152 -40.61 -36.62 -13.34
CA GLY A 152 -39.74 -36.23 -12.21
C GLY A 152 -38.53 -35.34 -12.58
N ALA A 153 -38.17 -35.23 -13.86
CA ALA A 153 -36.97 -34.51 -14.30
C ALA A 153 -37.15 -32.98 -14.36
N LYS A 154 -38.38 -32.47 -14.50
CA LYS A 154 -38.66 -31.01 -14.57
C LYS A 154 -38.36 -30.32 -13.22
N THR A 155 -38.79 -30.93 -12.12
CA THR A 155 -38.58 -30.41 -10.76
C THR A 155 -37.11 -30.44 -10.34
N ALA A 156 -36.38 -31.52 -10.67
CA ALA A 156 -34.95 -31.65 -10.39
C ALA A 156 -34.10 -30.60 -11.16
N ARG A 157 -34.43 -30.35 -12.43
CA ARG A 157 -33.72 -29.37 -13.27
C ARG A 157 -33.90 -27.92 -12.75
N GLN A 158 -35.07 -27.61 -12.19
CA GLN A 158 -35.34 -26.32 -11.55
C GLN A 158 -34.55 -26.17 -10.25
N GLY A 159 -34.51 -27.19 -9.40
CA GLY A 159 -33.72 -27.21 -8.16
C GLY A 159 -32.22 -26.98 -8.41
N LEU A 160 -31.63 -27.70 -9.37
CA LEU A 160 -30.22 -27.55 -9.74
C LEU A 160 -29.88 -26.15 -10.28
N ARG A 161 -30.77 -25.53 -11.06
CA ARG A 161 -30.57 -24.15 -11.54
C ARG A 161 -30.59 -23.13 -10.41
N THR A 162 -31.39 -23.33 -9.37
CA THR A 162 -31.47 -22.44 -8.21
C THR A 162 -30.26 -22.59 -7.31
N THR A 163 -29.83 -23.84 -7.03
CA THR A 163 -28.62 -24.12 -6.24
C THR A 163 -27.35 -23.61 -6.89
N ALA A 164 -27.20 -23.78 -8.21
CA ALA A 164 -26.06 -23.21 -8.95
C ALA A 164 -26.04 -21.67 -8.92
N ARG A 165 -27.22 -21.03 -8.94
CA ARG A 165 -27.34 -19.56 -8.81
C ARG A 165 -26.92 -19.07 -7.44
N ASN A 166 -27.32 -19.78 -6.38
CA ASN A 166 -26.96 -19.42 -5.00
C ASN A 166 -25.47 -19.65 -4.72
N LEU A 167 -24.89 -20.73 -5.24
CA LEU A 167 -23.45 -20.99 -5.12
C LEU A 167 -22.62 -19.91 -5.84
N LYS A 168 -23.05 -19.50 -7.04
CA LYS A 168 -22.39 -18.41 -7.80
C LYS A 168 -22.49 -17.06 -7.09
N ARG A 169 -23.62 -16.77 -6.42
CA ARG A 169 -23.79 -15.55 -5.61
C ARG A 169 -22.91 -15.56 -4.36
N GLY A 170 -22.76 -16.70 -3.68
CA GLY A 170 -21.85 -16.84 -2.53
C GLY A 170 -20.37 -16.72 -2.87
N LEU A 171 -19.98 -17.04 -4.11
CA LEU A 171 -18.61 -16.90 -4.62
C LEU A 171 -18.25 -15.48 -5.10
N MET A 172 -19.23 -14.63 -5.42
CA MET A 172 -19.01 -13.24 -5.87
C MET A 172 -19.28 -12.18 -4.78
N GLY A 173 -19.69 -12.61 -3.58
CA GLY A 173 -19.97 -11.75 -2.45
C GLY A 173 -19.11 -12.11 -1.25
N LYS A 174 -17.82 -11.78 -1.32
CA LYS A 174 -16.89 -11.48 -0.22
C LYS A 174 -15.73 -10.69 -0.80
#